data_AF-A0A6A6SIG1-F1
#
_entry.id   AF-A0A6A6SIG1-F1
#
_cell.length_a   1.000
_cell.length_b   1.000
_cell.length_c   1.000
_cell.angle_alpha   90.00
_cell.angle_beta   90.00
_cell.angle_gamma   90.00
#
_symmetry.space_group_name_H-M   'P 1'
#
loop_
_entity.id
_entity.type
_entity.pdbx_description
1 polymer ?
#
loop_
_entity_poly.entity_id
_entity_poly.type
_entity_poly.pdbx_seq_one_letter_code
_entity_poly.pdbx_strand_id
1 'polypeptide(L)'
;MENLPENLVGAELERYNAHVPDEEKPGYLLYRQTNAHNQRWRTVPKWAKLGADEKQPFIDQATGSHGHDNNANAGDEAGDGGFQGDTEEAGYRNSNERSRQGRWSDSGSRKFSTIDVRDDVPTPKSPSMADESEQGEPVEVQNYEPSTDEENLTQVQLAPPEGRHWRWAKTVYDTRRPDQGSRDCVIVSLWIQVDEEGNIWDRVAVKMVRALNTSNAYFLLEEADLMRRFPECHSLLTLRAYTRPKPAETPDFRLYTDYAAHGSLADLLEQYQKEENAGTQLPEPFLWLVFLGLAEAIFAFNTGRCATAQEQADEELNAKKNPKANLWTPLFHRDIKTDNIFLGSAHAPYLAYPNPILADYDISLSLNTPHFRNNKDMYYAGGNSHGGTESWRPPETRFKSLGYDITTAGDIHASGLIIWTLMHASLGRARRFDIRRSAERSYDLNSENTLLPKVTRGPVWNASYTKPLYDLVKNCLKVNPSHRPTFLELRKRTKEEVEKIQRLMGSIKTENIGEHLRLLVKEEFFPVGSSAPANKKRKRE
;
A
#
# COMPACT_ATOMS: atom_id res chain seq x y z
N MET A 1 3.65 29.34 35.09
CA MET A 1 4.06 28.49 33.96
C MET A 1 5.49 28.09 34.22
N GLU A 2 5.67 27.08 35.08
CA GLU A 2 7.00 26.63 35.51
C GLU A 2 7.57 25.65 34.49
N ASN A 3 8.77 25.96 34.01
CA ASN A 3 9.75 25.14 33.27
C ASN A 3 9.24 23.82 32.66
N LEU A 4 8.59 23.91 31.50
CA LEU A 4 8.49 22.76 30.60
C LEU A 4 9.91 22.38 30.12
N PRO A 5 10.28 21.10 30.07
CA PRO A 5 11.58 20.69 29.55
C PRO A 5 11.69 21.10 28.07
N GLU A 6 12.72 21.86 27.72
CA GLU A 6 12.98 22.40 26.37
C GLU A 6 13.10 21.31 25.28
N ASN A 7 13.14 20.03 25.66
CA ASN A 7 13.38 18.89 24.78
C ASN A 7 12.14 18.03 24.47
N LEU A 8 10.93 18.47 24.84
CA LEU A 8 9.67 17.89 24.38
C LEU A 8 9.12 18.77 23.25
N VAL A 9 9.05 18.25 22.03
CA VAL A 9 8.58 18.98 20.84
C VAL A 9 7.57 18.16 20.05
N GLY A 10 6.73 18.87 19.28
CA GLY A 10 5.76 18.26 18.35
C GLY A 10 4.80 17.28 19.01
N ALA A 11 4.53 16.17 18.32
CA ALA A 11 3.54 15.16 18.73
C ALA A 11 3.87 14.44 20.06
N GLU A 12 5.12 14.49 20.54
CA GLU A 12 5.47 13.95 21.87
C GLU A 12 4.97 14.88 22.98
N LEU A 13 5.13 16.20 22.81
CA LEU A 13 4.67 17.21 23.78
C LEU A 13 3.14 17.21 23.90
N GLU A 14 2.43 17.10 22.77
CA GLU A 14 0.97 17.02 22.76
C GLU A 14 0.48 15.79 23.53
N ARG A 15 1.08 14.61 23.29
CA ARG A 15 0.74 13.38 24.00
C ARG A 15 1.10 13.43 25.48
N TYR A 16 2.25 14.01 25.83
CA TYR A 16 2.66 14.23 27.21
C TYR A 16 1.62 15.06 27.95
N ASN A 17 1.18 16.18 27.37
CA ASN A 17 0.17 17.05 27.98
C ASN A 17 -1.22 16.40 28.03
N ALA A 18 -1.57 15.58 27.04
CA ALA A 18 -2.90 14.96 26.96
C ALA A 18 -3.05 13.69 27.82
N HIS A 19 -1.97 12.95 28.08
CA HIS A 19 -2.05 11.59 28.62
C HIS A 19 -1.25 11.36 29.91
N VAL A 20 -0.41 12.29 30.35
CA VAL A 20 0.30 12.18 31.63
C VAL A 20 -0.37 13.11 32.64
N PRO A 21 -1.02 12.57 33.69
CA PRO A 21 -1.59 13.38 34.78
C PRO A 21 -0.55 14.30 35.40
N ASP A 22 -0.98 15.48 35.88
CA ASP A 22 -0.07 16.52 36.37
C ASP A 22 0.82 16.01 37.53
N GLU A 23 0.28 15.17 38.39
CA GLU A 23 0.97 14.51 39.50
C GLU A 23 2.03 13.49 39.05
N GLU A 24 1.89 12.92 37.84
CA GLU A 24 2.84 11.94 37.29
C GLU A 24 3.93 12.58 36.42
N LYS A 25 3.76 13.84 36.02
CA LYS A 25 4.65 14.55 35.07
C LYS A 25 6.12 14.52 35.48
N PRO A 26 6.51 14.79 36.74
CA PRO A 26 7.90 14.66 37.17
C PRO A 26 8.46 13.25 36.99
N GLY A 27 7.67 12.23 37.36
CA GLY A 27 8.07 10.82 37.23
C GLY A 27 8.21 10.38 35.77
N TYR A 28 7.32 10.82 34.89
CA TYR A 28 7.43 10.54 33.45
C TYR A 28 8.73 11.09 32.87
N LEU A 29 9.13 12.31 33.23
CA LEU A 29 10.34 12.93 32.69
C LEU A 29 11.60 12.15 33.10
N LEU A 30 11.64 11.66 34.34
CA LEU A 30 12.72 10.82 34.83
C LEU A 30 12.74 9.43 34.16
N TYR A 31 11.57 8.82 34.00
CA TYR A 31 11.41 7.57 33.25
C TYR A 31 11.86 7.70 31.80
N ARG A 32 11.54 8.82 31.14
CA ARG A 32 11.98 9.12 29.77
C ARG A 32 13.49 9.24 29.67
N GLN A 33 14.15 9.92 30.62
CA GLN A 33 15.61 10.06 30.64
C GLN A 33 16.31 8.72 30.83
N THR A 34 15.82 7.88 31.75
CA THR A 34 16.39 6.56 32.03
C THR A 34 16.15 5.54 30.93
N ASN A 35 15.07 5.70 30.14
CA ASN A 35 14.69 4.78 29.05
C ASN A 35 14.94 5.35 27.65
N ALA A 36 15.73 6.43 27.52
CA ALA A 36 15.91 7.21 26.29
C ALA A 36 16.51 6.43 25.09
N HIS A 37 17.09 5.25 25.32
CA HIS A 37 17.61 4.36 24.27
C HIS A 37 16.50 3.66 23.46
N ASN A 38 15.25 3.65 23.96
CA ASN A 38 14.10 3.08 23.28
C ASN A 38 13.31 4.17 22.57
N GLN A 39 13.25 4.11 21.22
CA GLN A 39 12.43 4.94 20.30
C GLN A 39 11.53 5.99 21.01
N ARG A 40 12.01 7.24 21.06
CA ARG A 40 11.44 8.36 21.86
C ARG A 40 9.94 8.58 21.64
N TRP A 41 9.39 8.28 20.47
CA TRP A 41 7.95 8.44 20.18
C TRP A 41 7.05 7.38 20.85
N ARG A 42 7.63 6.31 21.44
CA ARG A 42 6.88 5.24 22.13
C ARG A 42 6.92 5.36 23.66
N THR A 43 7.54 6.38 24.22
CA THR A 43 7.70 6.54 25.68
C THR A 43 6.39 6.86 26.39
N VAL A 44 5.57 7.79 25.89
CA VAL A 44 4.27 8.14 26.49
C VAL A 44 3.30 6.94 26.52
N PRO A 45 3.08 6.18 25.42
CA PRO A 45 2.21 5.00 25.45
C PRO A 45 2.73 3.87 26.35
N LYS A 46 4.05 3.79 26.59
CA LYS A 46 4.63 2.84 27.53
C LYS A 46 4.38 3.26 28.96
N TRP A 47 4.62 4.54 29.29
CA TRP A 47 4.32 5.10 30.61
C TRP A 47 2.85 4.91 30.98
N ALA A 48 1.93 5.16 30.06
CA ALA A 48 0.50 4.97 30.27
C ALA A 48 0.07 3.51 30.56
N LYS A 49 0.92 2.53 30.24
CA LYS A 49 0.66 1.10 30.49
C LYS A 49 1.25 0.57 31.80
N LEU A 50 2.15 1.34 32.43
CA LEU A 50 2.71 0.97 33.73
C LEU A 50 1.62 1.05 34.80
N GLY A 51 1.61 0.08 35.72
CA GLY A 51 0.80 0.15 36.93
C GLY A 51 1.28 1.25 37.88
N ALA A 52 0.44 1.61 38.86
CA ALA A 52 0.78 2.65 39.85
C ALA A 52 2.10 2.31 40.60
N ASP A 53 2.25 1.05 41.02
CA ASP A 53 3.44 0.58 41.75
C ASP A 53 4.73 0.66 40.90
N GLU A 54 4.61 0.56 39.57
CA GLU A 54 5.75 0.68 38.66
C GLU A 54 6.11 2.14 38.37
N LYS A 55 5.15 3.07 38.47
CA LYS A 55 5.36 4.51 38.27
C LYS A 55 5.88 5.21 39.53
N GLN A 56 5.43 4.77 40.70
CA GLN A 56 5.68 5.43 41.98
C GLN A 56 7.18 5.67 42.27
N PRO A 57 8.10 4.71 42.02
CA PRO A 57 9.53 4.95 42.26
C PRO A 57 10.09 6.14 41.47
N PHE A 58 9.64 6.33 40.23
CA PHE A 58 10.07 7.47 39.41
C PHE A 58 9.47 8.77 39.90
N ILE A 59 8.23 8.75 40.39
CA ILE A 59 7.54 9.93 40.95
C ILE A 59 8.20 10.35 42.26
N ASP A 60 8.46 9.41 43.17
CA ASP A 60 9.13 9.67 44.46
C ASP A 60 10.53 10.23 44.25
N GLN A 61 11.28 9.62 43.32
CA GLN A 61 12.62 10.07 42.97
C GLN A 61 12.61 11.47 42.31
N ALA A 62 11.64 11.76 41.44
CA ALA A 62 11.55 13.05 40.76
C ALA A 62 11.03 14.18 41.67
N THR A 63 10.22 13.86 42.68
CA THR A 63 9.66 14.84 43.62
C THR A 63 10.52 15.06 44.86
N GLY A 64 11.59 14.27 45.02
CA GLY A 64 12.46 14.35 46.20
C GLY A 64 11.79 13.81 47.47
N SER A 65 10.73 13.00 47.32
CA SER A 65 10.02 12.34 48.42
C SER A 65 10.80 11.11 48.89
N HIS A 66 12.06 11.28 49.25
CA HIS A 66 12.75 10.29 50.09
C HIS A 66 12.30 10.51 51.52
N GLY A 67 11.51 9.56 52.03
CA GLY A 67 11.17 9.50 53.44
C GLY A 67 12.44 9.59 54.27
N HIS A 68 12.48 10.59 55.14
CA HIS A 68 13.40 10.60 56.26
C HIS A 68 13.24 9.31 57.04
N ASP A 69 14.30 8.52 57.11
CA ASP A 69 14.46 7.43 58.06
C ASP A 69 14.12 7.91 59.48
N ASN A 70 13.14 7.28 60.11
CA ASN A 70 13.01 7.28 61.56
C ASN A 70 13.79 6.09 62.11
N ASN A 71 14.97 6.40 62.62
CA ASN A 71 15.74 5.52 63.48
C ASN A 71 15.50 5.94 64.94
N ALA A 72 14.87 5.08 65.77
CA ALA A 72 14.97 5.15 67.24
C ALA A 72 14.52 3.84 67.94
N ASN A 73 15.53 3.10 68.42
CA ASN A 73 15.65 2.39 69.70
C ASN A 73 14.70 1.24 70.13
N ALA A 74 15.31 0.05 70.19
CA ALA A 74 15.68 -0.73 71.38
C ALA A 74 14.63 -1.08 72.47
N GLY A 75 14.54 -2.38 72.77
CA GLY A 75 14.01 -2.91 74.02
C GLY A 75 13.71 -4.41 73.96
N ASP A 76 14.46 -5.18 74.77
CA ASP A 76 14.49 -6.65 74.89
C ASP A 76 13.13 -7.33 75.19
N GLU A 77 12.96 -8.59 74.76
CA GLU A 77 12.77 -9.74 75.67
C GLU A 77 12.70 -11.08 74.92
N ALA A 78 13.10 -12.14 75.64
CA ALA A 78 13.49 -13.46 75.19
C ALA A 78 12.36 -14.51 75.11
N GLY A 79 12.65 -15.65 74.45
CA GLY A 79 11.91 -16.92 74.56
C GLY A 79 11.74 -17.58 73.18
N ASP A 80 12.59 -18.51 72.75
CA ASP A 80 12.68 -19.96 73.11
C ASP A 80 11.64 -20.86 72.42
N GLY A 81 12.12 -21.99 71.87
CA GLY A 81 11.39 -23.08 71.21
C GLY A 81 11.02 -22.83 69.73
N GLY A 82 11.50 -23.51 68.69
CA GLY A 82 11.92 -24.91 68.58
C GLY A 82 10.74 -25.78 68.12
N PHE A 83 10.60 -26.07 66.82
CA PHE A 83 10.12 -27.38 66.32
C PHE A 83 10.24 -27.55 64.80
N GLN A 84 10.58 -28.78 64.42
CA GLN A 84 10.79 -29.32 63.07
C GLN A 84 9.48 -29.85 62.43
N GLY A 85 9.55 -30.11 61.12
CA GLY A 85 8.72 -31.11 60.40
C GLY A 85 7.45 -30.53 59.78
N ASP A 86 6.92 -31.01 58.66
CA ASP A 86 7.35 -32.05 57.73
C ASP A 86 6.62 -31.82 56.40
N THR A 87 7.16 -32.43 55.36
CA THR A 87 6.57 -32.78 54.07
C THR A 87 5.29 -33.62 54.18
N GLU A 88 4.35 -33.43 53.25
CA GLU A 88 3.57 -34.46 52.49
C GLU A 88 2.39 -33.75 51.79
N GLU A 89 2.25 -33.77 50.46
CA GLU A 89 1.86 -34.86 49.54
C GLU A 89 0.33 -35.02 49.35
N ALA A 90 -0.05 -34.96 48.06
CA ALA A 90 -1.18 -35.57 47.37
C ALA A 90 -2.64 -35.36 47.84
N GLY A 91 -3.38 -34.64 46.98
CA GLY A 91 -4.42 -35.27 46.15
C GLY A 91 -5.87 -35.07 46.59
N TYR A 92 -6.71 -34.50 45.72
CA TYR A 92 -8.09 -34.98 45.55
C TYR A 92 -8.70 -34.64 44.18
N ARG A 93 -9.06 -35.74 43.50
CA ARG A 93 -9.97 -35.97 42.38
C ARG A 93 -11.25 -35.10 42.26
N ASN A 94 -11.59 -34.84 41.00
CA ASN A 94 -12.86 -35.09 40.27
C ASN A 94 -13.99 -34.05 40.12
N SER A 95 -14.40 -34.00 38.83
CA SER A 95 -15.77 -33.99 38.26
C SER A 95 -16.62 -32.72 38.36
N ASN A 96 -17.00 -32.15 37.22
CA ASN A 96 -18.29 -32.51 36.59
C ASN A 96 -18.52 -31.83 35.23
N GLU A 97 -18.79 -32.66 34.24
CA GLU A 97 -19.59 -32.33 33.05
C GLU A 97 -21.02 -31.95 33.46
N ARG A 98 -21.65 -31.04 32.72
CA ARG A 98 -23.10 -31.06 32.50
C ARG A 98 -23.48 -30.44 31.16
N SER A 99 -23.87 -31.32 30.27
CA SER A 99 -24.70 -31.07 29.10
C SER A 99 -26.13 -30.69 29.52
N ARG A 100 -26.82 -29.88 28.69
CA ARG A 100 -28.27 -30.00 28.49
C ARG A 100 -28.74 -29.27 27.22
N GLN A 101 -29.40 -30.06 26.37
CA GLN A 101 -30.26 -29.66 25.26
C GLN A 101 -31.56 -28.99 25.77
N GLY A 102 -32.17 -28.16 24.95
CA GLY A 102 -33.53 -27.65 25.14
C GLY A 102 -34.07 -27.00 23.86
N ARG A 103 -35.28 -27.38 23.47
CA ARG A 103 -35.91 -27.25 22.14
C ARG A 103 -37.03 -26.19 22.18
N TRP A 104 -37.17 -25.44 21.08
CA TRP A 104 -38.35 -24.77 20.49
C TRP A 104 -39.47 -24.20 21.37
N SER A 105 -39.78 -22.91 21.15
CA SER A 105 -41.15 -22.46 20.85
C SER A 105 -41.18 -21.07 20.21
N ASP A 106 -42.24 -20.90 19.42
CA ASP A 106 -42.62 -19.83 18.51
C ASP A 106 -43.37 -18.67 19.24
N SER A 107 -43.68 -17.61 18.48
CA SER A 107 -44.63 -16.50 18.72
C SER A 107 -44.05 -15.12 19.04
N GLY A 108 -44.57 -14.11 18.33
CA GLY A 108 -44.63 -12.73 18.83
C GLY A 108 -44.30 -11.63 17.83
N SER A 109 -45.16 -11.44 16.82
CA SER A 109 -45.22 -10.20 16.04
C SER A 109 -45.56 -9.01 16.95
N ARG A 110 -44.69 -8.01 17.02
CA ARG A 110 -45.01 -6.68 17.60
C ARG A 110 -44.76 -5.59 16.57
N LYS A 111 -45.84 -4.90 16.22
CA LYS A 111 -45.86 -3.62 15.52
C LYS A 111 -45.19 -2.57 16.42
N PHE A 112 -44.24 -1.81 15.88
CA PHE A 112 -43.73 -0.60 16.51
C PHE A 112 -44.25 0.62 15.77
N SER A 113 -44.86 1.51 16.55
CA SER A 113 -45.37 2.82 16.18
C SER A 113 -44.25 3.78 15.83
N THR A 114 -44.48 4.58 14.80
CA THR A 114 -43.72 5.77 14.42
C THR A 114 -43.64 6.75 15.59
N ILE A 115 -42.42 7.10 16.00
CA ILE A 115 -42.13 8.23 16.87
C ILE A 115 -41.50 9.31 15.98
N ASP A 116 -42.21 10.42 15.85
CA ASP A 116 -41.67 11.68 15.35
C ASP A 116 -40.79 12.29 16.46
N VAL A 117 -39.52 12.57 16.16
CA VAL A 117 -38.67 13.44 16.98
C VAL A 117 -38.02 14.46 16.06
N ARG A 118 -38.51 15.70 16.16
CA ARG A 118 -37.76 16.89 15.79
C ARG A 118 -36.90 17.33 16.97
N ASP A 119 -35.88 18.10 16.61
CA ASP A 119 -35.05 19.02 17.40
C ASP A 119 -33.64 18.55 17.78
N ASP A 120 -32.69 19.26 17.16
CA ASP A 120 -31.50 19.89 17.73
C ASP A 120 -30.55 19.04 18.58
N VAL A 121 -29.48 18.59 17.94
CA VAL A 121 -28.26 18.11 18.61
C VAL A 121 -27.09 19.02 18.21
N PRO A 122 -26.35 19.60 19.18
CA PRO A 122 -25.21 20.46 18.89
C PRO A 122 -24.05 19.63 18.30
N THR A 123 -23.42 20.17 17.26
CA THR A 123 -22.23 19.62 16.61
C THR A 123 -21.09 19.45 17.62
N PRO A 124 -20.52 18.25 17.78
CA PRO A 124 -19.32 18.08 18.59
C PRO A 124 -18.12 18.65 17.83
N LYS A 125 -17.33 19.49 18.50
CA LYS A 125 -16.04 19.98 17.99
C LYS A 125 -15.12 18.78 17.78
N SER A 126 -14.66 18.61 16.54
CA SER A 126 -13.74 17.56 16.12
C SER A 126 -12.44 17.59 16.94
N PRO A 127 -11.91 16.45 17.39
CA PRO A 127 -10.57 16.38 17.96
C PRO A 127 -9.54 16.57 16.85
N SER A 128 -8.58 17.48 17.08
CA SER A 128 -7.36 17.65 16.30
C SER A 128 -6.61 16.31 16.25
N MET A 129 -6.60 15.67 15.08
CA MET A 129 -5.88 14.42 14.84
C MET A 129 -4.47 14.76 14.34
N ALA A 130 -3.50 14.35 15.13
CA ALA A 130 -2.08 14.39 14.82
C ALA A 130 -1.77 13.63 13.52
N ASP A 131 -0.87 14.25 12.78
CA ASP A 131 -0.42 13.96 11.44
C ASP A 131 0.37 12.64 11.36
N GLU A 132 -0.02 11.73 10.46
CA GLU A 132 0.85 10.64 9.96
C GLU A 132 1.65 11.14 8.73
N SER A 133 2.10 12.40 8.74
CA SER A 133 3.09 12.95 7.82
C SER A 133 4.51 12.53 8.21
N GLU A 134 4.79 11.23 8.13
CA GLU A 134 6.17 10.79 7.81
C GLU A 134 6.32 10.46 6.31
N GLN A 135 5.46 11.04 5.48
CA GLN A 135 5.92 11.54 4.19
C GLN A 135 6.32 12.97 4.48
N GLY A 136 7.63 13.21 4.69
CA GLY A 136 8.16 14.58 4.74
C GLY A 136 7.60 15.35 3.54
N GLU A 137 7.43 16.67 3.70
CA GLU A 137 7.05 17.53 2.58
C GLU A 137 7.82 17.09 1.33
N PRO A 138 7.17 17.00 0.15
CA PRO A 138 7.87 16.63 -1.07
C PRO A 138 9.04 17.58 -1.19
N VAL A 139 10.24 17.08 -0.84
CA VAL A 139 11.48 17.81 -1.02
C VAL A 139 11.44 18.15 -2.50
N GLU A 140 11.39 19.44 -2.82
CA GLU A 140 11.45 19.89 -4.20
C GLU A 140 12.63 19.15 -4.81
N VAL A 141 12.33 18.17 -5.68
CA VAL A 141 13.33 17.24 -6.17
C VAL A 141 14.32 18.13 -6.88
N GLN A 142 15.47 18.38 -6.26
CA GLN A 142 16.52 19.15 -6.89
C GLN A 142 16.75 18.46 -8.22
N ASN A 143 16.57 19.21 -9.31
CA ASN A 143 16.66 18.70 -10.66
C ASN A 143 18.04 18.10 -10.87
N TYR A 144 18.19 16.82 -10.57
CA TYR A 144 19.41 16.09 -10.84
C TYR A 144 19.46 15.82 -12.31
N GLU A 145 20.25 16.64 -12.99
CA GLU A 145 20.65 16.40 -14.35
C GLU A 145 21.85 15.42 -14.30
N PRO A 146 21.74 14.22 -14.89
CA PRO A 146 22.85 13.27 -14.94
C PRO A 146 24.07 13.90 -15.64
N SER A 147 25.27 13.44 -15.27
CA SER A 147 26.50 13.98 -15.86
C SER A 147 26.63 13.59 -17.35
N THR A 148 27.33 14.41 -18.16
CA THR A 148 27.47 14.20 -19.61
C THR A 148 28.12 12.86 -19.99
N ASP A 149 28.90 12.26 -19.09
CA ASP A 149 29.50 10.94 -19.30
C ASP A 149 28.51 9.77 -19.07
N GLU A 150 27.36 10.02 -18.43
CA GLU A 150 26.26 9.06 -18.28
C GLU A 150 25.29 9.04 -19.49
N GLU A 151 25.51 9.91 -20.49
CA GLU A 151 24.54 10.22 -21.57
C GLU A 151 24.52 9.23 -22.76
N ASN A 152 25.32 8.17 -22.76
CA ASN A 152 25.31 7.22 -23.88
C ASN A 152 24.20 6.17 -23.81
N LEU A 153 22.95 6.63 -23.88
CA LEU A 153 21.78 5.81 -24.26
C LEU A 153 21.99 5.05 -25.58
N THR A 154 22.91 5.53 -26.43
CA THR A 154 23.43 4.92 -27.64
C THR A 154 24.14 3.58 -27.44
N GLN A 155 24.68 3.30 -26.25
CA GLN A 155 25.32 2.00 -25.94
C GLN A 155 24.32 0.91 -25.55
N VAL A 156 23.09 1.30 -25.22
CA VAL A 156 21.97 0.41 -24.98
C VAL A 156 21.22 0.26 -26.32
N GLN A 157 20.47 -0.82 -26.56
CA GLN A 157 19.72 -1.11 -27.80
C GLN A 157 18.64 -0.05 -28.19
N LEU A 158 18.74 1.17 -27.65
CA LEU A 158 17.91 2.34 -27.88
C LEU A 158 18.67 3.42 -28.66
N ALA A 159 19.68 3.06 -29.46
CA ALA A 159 20.37 3.99 -30.33
C ALA A 159 19.33 4.72 -31.22
N PRO A 160 19.25 6.05 -31.13
CA PRO A 160 18.28 6.80 -31.91
C PRO A 160 18.60 6.68 -33.42
N PRO A 161 17.59 6.78 -34.30
CA PRO A 161 17.82 6.92 -35.74
C PRO A 161 18.74 8.12 -36.05
N GLU A 162 19.37 8.10 -37.22
CA GLU A 162 20.20 9.22 -37.69
C GLU A 162 19.42 10.55 -37.66
N GLY A 163 20.08 11.63 -37.22
CA GLY A 163 19.45 12.94 -37.03
C GLY A 163 18.63 13.09 -35.73
N ARG A 164 18.57 12.07 -34.87
CA ARG A 164 17.89 12.14 -33.57
C ARG A 164 18.86 11.89 -32.42
N HIS A 165 18.56 12.49 -31.27
CA HIS A 165 19.32 12.27 -30.05
C HIS A 165 18.41 12.21 -28.83
N TRP A 166 18.85 11.46 -27.82
CA TRP A 166 18.19 11.46 -26.52
C TRP A 166 18.64 12.66 -25.69
N ARG A 167 17.69 13.25 -24.97
CA ARG A 167 17.90 14.36 -24.05
C ARG A 167 17.22 14.06 -22.72
N TRP A 168 17.91 14.31 -21.62
CA TRP A 168 17.28 14.30 -20.30
C TRP A 168 16.23 15.41 -20.22
N ALA A 169 15.06 15.12 -19.67
CA ALA A 169 13.95 16.06 -19.57
C ALA A 169 13.69 16.51 -18.14
N LYS A 170 13.57 15.56 -17.21
CA LYS A 170 13.41 15.83 -15.77
C LYS A 170 13.67 14.59 -14.93
N THR A 171 13.88 14.79 -13.64
CA THR A 171 13.80 13.72 -12.63
C THR A 171 12.37 13.62 -12.13
N VAL A 172 11.83 12.40 -12.13
CA VAL A 172 10.46 12.07 -11.73
C VAL A 172 10.42 11.60 -10.28
N TYR A 173 11.46 10.87 -9.86
CA TYR A 173 11.57 10.33 -8.50
C TYR A 173 13.05 10.27 -8.10
N ASP A 174 13.35 10.59 -6.84
CA ASP A 174 14.71 10.55 -6.30
C ASP A 174 14.67 10.22 -4.80
N THR A 175 15.39 9.17 -4.42
CA THR A 175 15.48 8.72 -3.02
C THR A 175 16.77 9.13 -2.33
N ARG A 176 17.67 9.84 -3.02
CA ARG A 176 18.93 10.28 -2.41
C ARG A 176 18.65 11.20 -1.26
N ARG A 177 19.12 10.79 -0.08
CA ARG A 177 19.20 11.67 1.08
C ARG A 177 20.64 12.14 1.21
N PRO A 178 20.89 13.46 1.33
CA PRO A 178 22.25 14.01 1.44
C PRO A 178 23.08 13.43 2.59
N ASP A 179 22.42 12.87 3.61
CA ASP A 179 22.99 12.43 4.88
C ASP A 179 23.08 10.90 5.04
N GLN A 180 22.52 10.10 4.13
CA GLN A 180 22.47 8.63 4.27
C GLN A 180 23.22 7.92 3.14
N GLY A 181 24.55 7.96 3.18
CA GLY A 181 25.43 7.22 2.26
C GLY A 181 25.39 5.69 2.38
N SER A 182 24.37 5.12 3.04
CA SER A 182 24.30 3.71 3.42
C SER A 182 23.04 2.98 2.93
N ARG A 183 22.35 3.51 1.90
CA ARG A 183 21.19 2.84 1.29
C ARG A 183 21.32 2.83 -0.23
N ASP A 184 20.72 1.83 -0.85
CA ASP A 184 20.53 1.82 -2.29
C ASP A 184 19.77 3.10 -2.68
N CYS A 185 20.26 3.75 -3.73
CA CYS A 185 19.66 4.96 -4.25
C CYS A 185 18.91 4.62 -5.53
N VAL A 186 17.63 4.97 -5.58
CA VAL A 186 16.78 4.91 -6.76
C VAL A 186 16.51 6.32 -7.28
N ILE A 187 16.75 6.52 -8.56
CA ILE A 187 16.41 7.73 -9.31
C ILE A 187 15.60 7.28 -10.53
N VAL A 188 14.44 7.88 -10.75
CA VAL A 188 13.69 7.70 -12.01
C VAL A 188 13.72 9.02 -12.75
N SER A 189 14.23 9.01 -13.98
CA SER A 189 14.29 10.19 -14.85
C SER A 189 13.53 9.96 -16.14
N LEU A 190 12.94 11.02 -16.66
CA LEU A 190 12.34 11.06 -18.00
C LEU A 190 13.38 11.53 -19.01
N TRP A 191 13.52 10.78 -20.09
CA TRP A 191 14.31 11.13 -21.25
C TRP A 191 13.41 11.23 -22.48
N ILE A 192 13.72 12.18 -23.36
CA ILE A 192 12.98 12.44 -24.60
C ILE A 192 13.94 12.32 -25.79
N GLN A 193 13.50 11.67 -26.86
CA GLN A 193 14.20 11.65 -28.13
C GLN A 193 13.74 12.85 -28.95
N VAL A 194 14.66 13.66 -29.44
CA VAL A 194 14.38 14.86 -30.24
C VAL A 194 15.09 14.83 -31.59
N ASP A 195 14.50 15.43 -32.62
CA ASP A 195 15.12 15.68 -33.92
C ASP A 195 15.92 17.00 -33.95
N GLU A 196 16.48 17.34 -35.11
CA GLU A 196 17.28 18.57 -35.32
C GLU A 196 16.45 19.85 -35.13
N GLU A 197 15.15 19.79 -35.42
CA GLU A 197 14.17 20.87 -35.19
C GLU A 197 13.69 20.95 -33.74
N GLY A 198 14.06 19.97 -32.90
CA GLY A 198 13.69 19.89 -31.50
C GLY A 198 12.29 19.30 -31.24
N ASN A 199 11.67 18.64 -32.21
CA ASN A 199 10.41 17.91 -32.01
C ASN A 199 10.65 16.60 -31.26
N ILE A 200 9.76 16.28 -30.33
CA ILE A 200 9.81 15.06 -29.53
C ILE A 200 9.28 13.88 -30.35
N TRP A 201 10.11 12.86 -30.54
CA TRP A 201 9.75 11.64 -31.27
C TRP A 201 9.44 10.45 -30.37
N ASP A 202 10.10 10.36 -29.23
CA ASP A 202 9.97 9.22 -28.32
C ASP A 202 10.33 9.63 -26.89
N ARG A 203 9.96 8.80 -25.92
CA ARG A 203 10.12 9.05 -24.49
C ARG A 203 10.36 7.75 -23.77
N VAL A 204 11.26 7.80 -22.79
CA VAL A 204 11.62 6.65 -21.99
C VAL A 204 11.75 7.06 -20.53
N ALA A 205 11.19 6.25 -19.63
CA ALA A 205 11.47 6.35 -18.22
C ALA A 205 12.71 5.52 -17.91
N VAL A 206 13.67 6.11 -17.19
CA VAL A 206 14.94 5.48 -16.83
C VAL A 206 14.99 5.35 -15.32
N LYS A 207 14.78 4.14 -14.80
CA LYS A 207 15.00 3.80 -13.39
C LYS A 207 16.46 3.43 -13.23
N MET A 208 17.23 4.33 -12.61
CA MET A 208 18.60 4.10 -12.19
C MET A 208 18.59 3.66 -10.73
N VAL A 209 19.28 2.58 -10.44
CA VAL A 209 19.53 2.14 -9.08
C VAL A 209 21.03 2.05 -8.87
N ARG A 210 21.53 2.81 -7.90
CA ARG A 210 22.88 2.71 -7.38
C ARG A 210 22.86 1.78 -6.19
N ALA A 211 23.34 0.57 -6.41
CA ALA A 211 23.39 -0.45 -5.37
C ALA A 211 24.62 -0.24 -4.47
N LEU A 212 24.48 -0.54 -3.19
CA LEU A 212 25.58 -0.51 -2.22
C LEU A 212 26.67 -1.54 -2.49
N ASN A 213 26.30 -2.64 -3.14
CA ASN A 213 27.20 -3.73 -3.49
C ASN A 213 26.64 -4.52 -4.68
N THR A 214 27.46 -5.40 -5.23
CA THR A 214 27.09 -6.20 -6.41
C THR A 214 25.93 -7.18 -6.14
N SER A 215 25.81 -7.74 -4.93
CA SER A 215 24.70 -8.64 -4.60
C SER A 215 23.34 -7.94 -4.67
N ASN A 216 23.24 -6.71 -4.17
CA ASN A 216 22.04 -5.88 -4.31
C ASN A 216 21.72 -5.58 -5.79
N ALA A 217 22.75 -5.34 -6.60
CA ALA A 217 22.56 -5.12 -8.04
C ALA A 217 22.03 -6.37 -8.77
N TYR A 218 22.34 -7.58 -8.30
CA TYR A 218 21.80 -8.81 -8.88
C TYR A 218 20.31 -9.01 -8.61
N PHE A 219 19.77 -8.57 -7.46
CA PHE A 219 18.33 -8.60 -7.22
C PHE A 219 17.56 -7.76 -8.25
N LEU A 220 18.14 -6.64 -8.70
CA LEU A 220 17.53 -5.79 -9.71
C LEU A 220 17.57 -6.39 -11.12
N LEU A 221 18.54 -7.27 -11.38
CA LEU A 221 18.53 -8.07 -12.61
C LEU A 221 17.34 -9.03 -12.65
N GLU A 222 16.87 -9.51 -11.49
CA GLU A 222 15.65 -10.34 -11.42
C GLU A 222 14.41 -9.55 -11.88
N GLU A 223 14.32 -8.25 -11.56
CA GLU A 223 13.25 -7.38 -12.07
C GLU A 223 13.27 -7.34 -13.61
N ALA A 224 14.43 -7.03 -14.20
CA ALA A 224 14.59 -7.00 -15.65
C ALA A 224 14.29 -8.35 -16.31
N ASP A 225 14.81 -9.43 -15.75
CA ASP A 225 14.63 -10.78 -16.27
C ASP A 225 13.16 -11.20 -16.18
N LEU A 226 12.44 -10.78 -15.14
CA LEU A 226 11.00 -11.01 -15.04
C LEU A 226 10.23 -10.25 -16.10
N MET A 227 10.51 -8.95 -16.26
CA MET A 227 9.83 -8.11 -17.27
C MET A 227 10.06 -8.66 -18.69
N ARG A 228 11.27 -9.13 -19.02
CA ARG A 228 11.58 -9.74 -20.32
C ARG A 228 10.81 -11.02 -20.63
N ARG A 229 10.30 -11.71 -19.60
CA ARG A 229 9.58 -12.98 -19.80
C ARG A 229 8.18 -12.78 -20.35
N PHE A 230 7.62 -11.58 -20.22
CA PHE A 230 6.31 -11.26 -20.76
C PHE A 230 6.44 -10.84 -22.23
N PRO A 231 5.47 -11.22 -23.09
CA PRO A 231 5.29 -10.55 -24.37
C PRO A 231 4.90 -9.08 -24.16
N GLU A 232 4.83 -8.32 -25.25
CA GLU A 232 4.28 -6.96 -25.22
C GLU A 232 2.82 -7.00 -24.78
N CYS A 233 2.55 -6.44 -23.60
CA CYS A 233 1.28 -6.47 -22.89
C CYS A 233 0.87 -5.02 -22.62
N HIS A 234 -0.24 -4.54 -23.18
CA HIS A 234 -0.67 -3.16 -22.92
C HIS A 234 -0.97 -2.89 -21.43
N SER A 235 -1.27 -3.90 -20.63
CA SER A 235 -1.56 -3.75 -19.19
C SER A 235 -0.34 -3.96 -18.27
N LEU A 236 0.84 -4.21 -18.84
CA LEU A 236 2.09 -4.38 -18.11
C LEU A 236 3.11 -3.36 -18.61
N LEU A 237 3.90 -2.79 -17.71
CA LEU A 237 4.95 -1.84 -18.11
C LEU A 237 6.02 -2.57 -18.93
N THR A 238 6.23 -2.13 -20.16
CA THR A 238 7.21 -2.73 -21.07
C THR A 238 8.63 -2.34 -20.70
N LEU A 239 9.51 -3.34 -20.58
CA LEU A 239 10.95 -3.13 -20.55
C LEU A 239 11.47 -2.99 -21.97
N ARG A 240 12.01 -1.83 -22.31
CA ARG A 240 12.66 -1.58 -23.60
C ARG A 240 14.10 -2.07 -23.61
N ALA A 241 14.82 -1.82 -22.53
CA ALA A 241 16.20 -2.26 -22.36
C ALA A 241 16.65 -2.22 -20.90
N TYR A 242 17.85 -2.74 -20.61
CA TYR A 242 18.52 -2.55 -19.33
C TYR A 242 20.05 -2.61 -19.48
N THR A 243 20.78 -2.06 -18.52
CA THR A 243 22.24 -2.25 -18.42
C THR A 243 22.57 -3.37 -17.45
N ARG A 244 23.59 -4.19 -17.73
CA ARG A 244 24.14 -5.07 -16.69
C ARG A 244 25.04 -4.26 -15.74
N PRO A 245 25.00 -4.53 -14.42
CA PRO A 245 25.90 -3.87 -13.48
C PRO A 245 27.35 -4.21 -13.85
N LYS A 246 28.21 -3.18 -13.92
CA LYS A 246 29.65 -3.38 -14.07
C LYS A 246 30.26 -3.65 -12.69
N PRO A 247 31.30 -4.51 -12.58
CA PRO A 247 32.03 -4.65 -11.33
C PRO A 247 32.59 -3.29 -10.90
N ALA A 248 32.02 -2.75 -9.83
CA ALA A 248 32.38 -1.48 -9.20
C ALA A 248 32.02 -1.57 -7.72
N GLU A 249 32.59 -0.70 -6.88
CA GLU A 249 32.22 -0.62 -5.46
C GLU A 249 30.73 -0.30 -5.30
N THR A 250 30.19 0.61 -6.13
CA THR A 250 28.77 0.92 -6.23
C THR A 250 28.28 0.73 -7.65
N PRO A 251 27.81 -0.49 -8.01
CA PRO A 251 27.35 -0.75 -9.36
C PRO A 251 26.03 -0.01 -9.64
N ASP A 252 26.04 0.74 -10.74
CA ASP A 252 24.83 1.36 -11.28
C ASP A 252 24.11 0.38 -12.22
N PHE A 253 22.80 0.25 -12.02
CA PHE A 253 21.90 -0.53 -12.84
C PHE A 253 20.81 0.39 -13.39
N ARG A 254 20.45 0.23 -14.67
CA ARG A 254 19.45 1.06 -15.34
C ARG A 254 18.43 0.18 -16.04
N LEU A 255 17.16 0.46 -15.80
CA LEU A 255 16.02 -0.04 -16.57
C LEU A 255 15.47 1.07 -17.44
N TYR A 256 15.16 0.73 -18.69
CA TYR A 256 14.56 1.64 -19.67
C TYR A 256 13.18 1.10 -19.98
N THR A 257 12.15 1.83 -19.62
CA THR A 257 10.75 1.42 -19.80
C THR A 257 9.97 2.44 -20.61
N ASP A 258 8.81 2.02 -21.11
CA ASP A 258 7.83 2.98 -21.62
C ASP A 258 7.55 4.08 -20.59
N TYR A 259 7.33 5.31 -21.07
CA TYR A 259 6.89 6.41 -20.22
C TYR A 259 5.37 6.52 -20.22
N ALA A 260 4.76 6.39 -19.05
CA ALA A 260 3.34 6.59 -18.85
C ALA A 260 3.02 8.08 -18.59
N ALA A 261 2.53 8.75 -19.62
CA ALA A 261 2.40 10.20 -19.68
C ALA A 261 1.50 10.83 -18.62
N HIS A 262 0.51 10.09 -18.12
CA HIS A 262 -0.54 10.60 -17.24
C HIS A 262 -0.29 10.29 -15.75
N GLY A 263 0.94 9.91 -15.40
CA GLY A 263 1.32 9.60 -14.03
C GLY A 263 0.72 8.29 -13.53
N SER A 264 0.56 8.17 -12.22
CA SER A 264 0.01 7.00 -11.53
C SER A 264 -1.47 7.16 -11.17
N LEU A 265 -2.13 6.06 -10.77
CA LEU A 265 -3.45 6.16 -10.12
C LEU A 265 -3.38 6.93 -8.80
N ALA A 266 -2.22 6.96 -8.12
CA ALA A 266 -2.04 7.80 -6.95
C ALA A 266 -2.09 9.30 -7.31
N ASP A 267 -1.46 9.71 -8.42
CA ASP A 267 -1.56 11.07 -8.95
C ASP A 267 -3.00 11.46 -9.29
N LEU A 268 -3.75 10.53 -9.89
CA LEU A 268 -5.16 10.74 -10.22
C LEU A 268 -6.01 10.89 -8.94
N LEU A 269 -5.79 10.02 -7.95
CA LEU A 269 -6.48 10.10 -6.66
C LEU A 269 -6.23 11.44 -5.97
N GLU A 270 -4.99 11.93 -6.00
CA GLU A 270 -4.63 13.23 -5.46
C GLU A 270 -5.48 14.35 -6.09
N GLN A 271 -5.72 14.32 -7.41
CA GLN A 271 -6.58 15.32 -8.07
C GLN A 271 -8.01 15.29 -7.52
N TYR A 272 -8.60 14.11 -7.35
CA TYR A 272 -9.97 13.96 -6.83
C TYR A 272 -10.10 14.23 -5.32
N GLN A 273 -8.97 14.32 -4.61
CA GLN A 273 -8.95 14.65 -3.19
C GLN A 273 -8.82 16.13 -2.90
N LYS A 274 -8.49 16.96 -3.90
CA LYS A 274 -8.44 18.41 -3.75
C LYS A 274 -9.81 18.95 -3.36
N GLU A 275 -9.84 19.98 -2.51
CA GLU A 275 -11.08 20.59 -2.02
C GLU A 275 -11.99 21.08 -3.15
N GLU A 276 -11.41 21.63 -4.22
CA GLU A 276 -12.14 22.07 -5.42
C GLU A 276 -12.89 20.93 -6.15
N ASN A 277 -12.47 19.68 -5.93
CA ASN A 277 -13.06 18.49 -6.52
C ASN A 277 -13.87 17.66 -5.50
N ALA A 278 -14.15 18.23 -4.32
CA ALA A 278 -14.91 17.54 -3.29
C ALA A 278 -16.29 17.12 -3.81
N GLY A 279 -16.62 15.84 -3.63
CA GLY A 279 -17.86 15.25 -4.11
C GLY A 279 -17.83 14.73 -5.56
N THR A 280 -16.82 15.07 -6.35
CA THR A 280 -16.66 14.54 -7.72
C THR A 280 -16.28 13.06 -7.68
N GLN A 281 -17.01 12.24 -8.44
CA GLN A 281 -16.77 10.80 -8.52
C GLN A 281 -15.94 10.46 -9.75
N LEU A 282 -15.11 9.42 -9.64
CA LEU A 282 -14.48 8.85 -10.83
C LEU A 282 -15.56 8.21 -11.72
N PRO A 283 -15.54 8.44 -13.03
CA PRO A 283 -16.47 7.82 -13.98
C PRO A 283 -16.40 6.29 -13.91
N GLU A 284 -17.55 5.64 -13.76
CA GLU A 284 -17.61 4.19 -13.69
C GLU A 284 -17.01 3.48 -14.92
N PRO A 285 -17.19 3.95 -16.17
CA PRO A 285 -16.51 3.39 -17.33
C PRO A 285 -14.98 3.31 -17.15
N PHE A 286 -14.37 4.34 -16.58
CA PHE A 286 -12.94 4.33 -16.30
C PHE A 286 -12.58 3.29 -15.22
N LEU A 287 -13.40 3.16 -14.16
CA LEU A 287 -13.15 2.14 -13.13
C LEU A 287 -13.17 0.72 -13.70
N TRP A 288 -14.09 0.43 -14.63
CA TRP A 288 -14.12 -0.85 -15.34
C TRP A 288 -12.90 -1.07 -16.22
N LEU A 289 -12.37 -0.02 -16.86
CA LEU A 289 -11.12 -0.11 -17.62
C LEU A 289 -9.91 -0.38 -16.72
N VAL A 290 -9.81 0.30 -15.58
CA VAL A 290 -8.79 0.00 -14.56
C VAL A 290 -8.91 -1.45 -14.11
N PHE A 291 -10.13 -1.92 -13.83
CA PHE A 291 -10.36 -3.28 -13.36
C PHE A 291 -9.98 -4.32 -14.42
N LEU A 292 -10.33 -4.07 -15.69
CA LEU A 292 -9.95 -4.92 -16.81
C LEU A 292 -8.43 -4.94 -17.00
N GLY A 293 -7.76 -3.79 -17.01
CA GLY A 293 -6.31 -3.73 -17.15
C GLY A 293 -5.58 -4.51 -16.06
N LEU A 294 -6.02 -4.39 -14.80
CA LEU A 294 -5.48 -5.21 -13.71
C LEU A 294 -5.78 -6.70 -13.89
N ALA A 295 -6.98 -7.05 -14.35
CA ALA A 295 -7.32 -8.45 -14.62
C ALA A 295 -6.47 -9.04 -15.74
N GLU A 296 -6.15 -8.27 -16.79
CA GLU A 296 -5.26 -8.66 -17.88
C GLU A 296 -3.80 -8.79 -17.41
N ALA A 297 -3.33 -7.88 -16.56
CA ALA A 297 -2.01 -7.98 -15.93
C ALA A 297 -1.89 -9.24 -15.04
N ILE A 298 -2.88 -9.49 -14.19
CA ILE A 298 -2.93 -10.68 -13.32
C ILE A 298 -3.01 -11.96 -14.17
N PHE A 299 -3.79 -11.95 -15.26
CA PHE A 299 -3.83 -13.05 -16.20
C PHE A 299 -2.42 -13.34 -16.75
N ALA A 300 -1.71 -12.32 -17.22
CA ALA A 300 -0.34 -12.48 -17.69
C ALA A 300 0.60 -13.04 -16.62
N PHE A 301 0.51 -12.58 -15.37
CA PHE A 301 1.29 -13.13 -14.26
C PHE A 301 1.01 -14.62 -14.01
N ASN A 302 -0.23 -15.08 -14.21
CA ASN A 302 -0.63 -16.46 -13.97
C ASN A 302 -0.34 -17.39 -15.17
N THR A 303 -0.26 -16.86 -16.40
CA THR A 303 -0.17 -17.68 -17.63
C THR A 303 1.12 -17.46 -18.44
N GLY A 304 1.82 -16.35 -18.23
CA GLY A 304 2.95 -15.92 -19.04
C GLY A 304 2.55 -15.36 -20.40
N ARG A 305 1.26 -15.07 -20.60
CA ARG A 305 0.70 -14.64 -21.88
C ARG A 305 -0.07 -13.34 -21.70
N CYS A 306 0.12 -12.43 -22.64
CA CYS A 306 -0.75 -11.27 -22.79
C CYS A 306 -2.05 -11.74 -23.41
N ALA A 307 -3.18 -11.40 -22.83
CA ALA A 307 -4.42 -11.87 -23.40
C ALA A 307 -4.73 -11.09 -24.68
N THR A 308 -4.90 -11.82 -25.78
CA THR A 308 -5.39 -11.25 -27.03
C THR A 308 -6.91 -11.27 -27.05
N ALA A 309 -7.51 -10.56 -28.01
CA ALA A 309 -8.96 -10.53 -28.21
C ALA A 309 -9.57 -11.92 -28.46
N GLN A 310 -8.76 -12.91 -28.85
CA GLN A 310 -9.21 -14.19 -29.43
C GLN A 310 -9.18 -15.38 -28.44
N GLU A 311 -8.54 -15.25 -27.27
CA GLU A 311 -8.14 -16.41 -26.45
C GLU A 311 -9.14 -16.88 -25.37
N GLN A 312 -10.37 -16.37 -25.34
CA GLN A 312 -11.37 -16.83 -24.36
C GLN A 312 -11.92 -18.24 -24.64
N ALA A 313 -11.82 -18.75 -25.88
CA ALA A 313 -12.39 -20.04 -26.27
C ALA A 313 -11.40 -21.22 -26.17
N ASP A 314 -10.09 -20.94 -26.20
CA ASP A 314 -9.08 -21.97 -26.44
C ASP A 314 -8.43 -22.51 -25.15
N GLU A 315 -8.49 -21.79 -24.02
CA GLU A 315 -7.69 -22.16 -22.83
C GLU A 315 -8.27 -23.28 -21.98
N GLU A 316 -9.59 -23.34 -21.74
CA GLU A 316 -10.20 -24.50 -21.07
C GLU A 316 -10.08 -25.78 -21.90
N LEU A 317 -10.02 -25.64 -23.24
CA LEU A 317 -9.94 -26.76 -24.17
C LEU A 317 -8.49 -27.24 -24.39
N ASN A 318 -7.50 -26.34 -24.34
CA ASN A 318 -6.09 -26.66 -24.59
C ASN A 318 -5.28 -27.01 -23.34
N ALA A 319 -5.64 -26.50 -22.16
CA ALA A 319 -5.00 -26.91 -20.89
C ALA A 319 -5.16 -28.41 -20.61
N LYS A 320 -6.25 -29.02 -21.11
CA LYS A 320 -6.49 -30.47 -21.05
C LYS A 320 -5.68 -31.29 -22.08
N LYS A 321 -5.22 -30.68 -23.18
CA LYS A 321 -4.62 -31.39 -24.32
C LYS A 321 -3.09 -31.46 -24.29
N ASN A 322 -2.39 -30.56 -23.58
CA ASN A 322 -0.93 -30.62 -23.52
C ASN A 322 -0.34 -30.05 -22.20
N PRO A 323 -0.30 -30.83 -21.11
CA PRO A 323 0.23 -30.38 -19.81
C PRO A 323 1.73 -30.04 -19.83
N LYS A 324 2.49 -30.47 -20.85
CA LYS A 324 3.92 -30.14 -21.03
C LYS A 324 4.17 -28.80 -21.73
N ALA A 325 3.14 -28.18 -22.32
CA ALA A 325 3.26 -26.90 -23.04
C ALA A 325 3.20 -25.67 -22.11
N ASN A 326 2.80 -25.82 -20.84
CA ASN A 326 2.74 -24.73 -19.87
C ASN A 326 3.89 -24.83 -18.86
N LEU A 327 5.11 -24.52 -19.31
CA LEU A 327 6.29 -24.34 -18.43
C LEU A 327 6.22 -23.07 -17.59
N TRP A 328 5.17 -22.25 -17.74
CA TRP A 328 4.99 -21.04 -16.96
C TRP A 328 4.65 -21.39 -15.50
N THR A 329 5.41 -20.82 -14.57
CA THR A 329 5.02 -20.82 -13.17
C THR A 329 4.30 -19.51 -12.85
N PRO A 330 3.08 -19.57 -12.27
CA PRO A 330 2.38 -18.38 -11.83
C PRO A 330 3.24 -17.50 -10.92
N LEU A 331 3.15 -16.20 -11.17
CA LEU A 331 3.83 -15.17 -10.41
C LEU A 331 2.83 -14.46 -9.50
N PHE A 332 3.27 -14.08 -8.30
CA PHE A 332 2.54 -13.24 -7.35
C PHE A 332 3.23 -11.88 -7.27
N HIS A 333 2.52 -10.79 -7.61
CA HIS A 333 3.09 -9.45 -7.70
C HIS A 333 3.44 -8.85 -6.32
N ARG A 334 2.59 -9.08 -5.32
CA ARG A 334 2.75 -8.66 -3.90
C ARG A 334 2.71 -7.16 -3.59
N ASP A 335 2.93 -6.27 -4.57
CA ASP A 335 2.83 -4.81 -4.39
C ASP A 335 1.87 -4.10 -5.36
N ILE A 336 0.71 -4.69 -5.65
CA ILE A 336 -0.33 -3.99 -6.41
C ILE A 336 -0.91 -2.87 -5.54
N LYS A 337 -0.60 -1.62 -5.90
CA LYS A 337 -1.03 -0.39 -5.24
C LYS A 337 -1.20 0.73 -6.27
N THR A 338 -1.85 1.83 -5.86
CA THR A 338 -2.14 2.98 -6.73
C THR A 338 -0.88 3.61 -7.33
N ASP A 339 0.22 3.57 -6.60
CA ASP A 339 1.52 4.14 -6.98
C ASP A 339 2.20 3.31 -8.08
N ASN A 340 1.88 2.01 -8.15
CA ASN A 340 2.48 1.05 -9.08
C ASN A 340 1.56 0.76 -10.29
N ILE A 341 0.51 1.55 -10.47
CA ILE A 341 -0.38 1.47 -11.63
C ILE A 341 -0.31 2.81 -12.35
N PHE A 342 0.38 2.82 -13.47
CA PHE A 342 0.54 4.00 -14.30
C PHE A 342 -0.58 4.16 -15.33
N LEU A 343 -0.73 5.38 -15.83
CA LEU A 343 -1.71 5.76 -16.82
C LEU A 343 -0.98 6.11 -18.13
N GLY A 344 -0.96 5.15 -19.05
CA GLY A 344 -0.36 5.28 -20.38
C GLY A 344 -1.30 5.88 -21.41
N SER A 345 -0.88 5.82 -22.68
CA SER A 345 -1.68 6.30 -23.81
C SER A 345 -3.00 5.54 -23.93
N ALA A 346 -4.06 6.26 -24.30
CA ALA A 346 -5.36 5.65 -24.52
C ALA A 346 -5.33 4.68 -25.72
N HIS A 347 -6.09 3.60 -25.63
CA HIS A 347 -6.22 2.62 -26.70
C HIS A 347 -7.67 2.48 -27.16
N ALA A 348 -7.85 2.17 -28.44
CA ALA A 348 -9.17 1.86 -28.96
C ALA A 348 -9.75 0.63 -28.22
N PRO A 349 -11.05 0.61 -27.92
CA PRO A 349 -12.07 1.59 -28.31
C PRO A 349 -12.28 2.75 -27.30
N TYR A 350 -11.49 2.81 -26.22
CA TYR A 350 -11.65 3.74 -25.09
C TYR A 350 -10.65 4.90 -25.15
N LEU A 351 -10.70 5.65 -26.25
CA LEU A 351 -9.75 6.73 -26.53
C LEU A 351 -9.87 7.93 -25.58
N ALA A 352 -10.98 8.06 -24.85
CA ALA A 352 -11.18 9.12 -23.87
C ALA A 352 -10.46 8.89 -22.53
N TYR A 353 -9.97 7.67 -22.27
CA TYR A 353 -9.39 7.31 -20.99
C TYR A 353 -7.96 6.77 -21.17
N PRO A 354 -7.02 7.18 -20.30
CA PRO A 354 -5.68 6.64 -20.34
C PRO A 354 -5.71 5.15 -19.96
N ASN A 355 -4.78 4.39 -20.54
CA ASN A 355 -4.71 2.96 -20.31
C ASN A 355 -3.99 2.63 -18.98
N PRO A 356 -4.56 1.82 -18.10
CA PRO A 356 -3.91 1.36 -16.86
C PRO A 356 -2.78 0.36 -17.16
N ILE A 357 -1.61 0.59 -16.58
CA ILE A 357 -0.40 -0.21 -16.78
C ILE A 357 0.17 -0.59 -15.40
N LEU A 358 0.20 -1.88 -15.08
CA LEU A 358 0.84 -2.37 -13.87
C LEU A 358 2.37 -2.35 -14.02
N ALA A 359 3.07 -1.90 -12.98
CA ALA A 359 4.52 -1.73 -12.95
C ALA A 359 5.11 -2.16 -11.60
N ASP A 360 6.43 -1.99 -11.49
CA ASP A 360 7.23 -2.26 -10.27
C ASP A 360 7.21 -3.74 -9.87
N TYR A 361 8.07 -4.49 -10.53
CA TYR A 361 8.14 -5.95 -10.43
C TYR A 361 9.14 -6.40 -9.36
N ASP A 362 9.77 -5.46 -8.65
CA ASP A 362 10.93 -5.67 -7.76
C ASP A 362 10.74 -6.77 -6.73
N ILE A 363 9.49 -6.97 -6.29
CA ILE A 363 9.17 -7.96 -5.28
C ILE A 363 8.26 -9.07 -5.80
N SER A 364 8.09 -9.20 -7.12
CA SER A 364 7.30 -10.30 -7.67
C SER A 364 7.97 -11.65 -7.42
N LEU A 365 7.21 -12.70 -7.12
CA LEU A 365 7.74 -14.03 -6.85
C LEU A 365 7.04 -15.13 -7.62
N SER A 366 7.82 -16.14 -8.02
CA SER A 366 7.31 -17.41 -8.52
C SER A 366 6.78 -18.27 -7.37
N LEU A 367 5.56 -18.81 -7.50
CA LEU A 367 4.97 -19.72 -6.51
C LEU A 367 5.76 -21.04 -6.34
N ASN A 368 6.63 -21.40 -7.29
CA ASN A 368 7.50 -22.58 -7.16
C ASN A 368 8.82 -22.32 -6.43
N THR A 369 9.10 -21.07 -6.06
CA THR A 369 10.31 -20.73 -5.32
C THR A 369 10.31 -21.51 -4.00
N PRO A 370 11.42 -22.16 -3.59
CA PRO A 370 11.47 -22.96 -2.36
C PRO A 370 10.95 -22.23 -1.11
N HIS A 371 11.18 -20.92 -1.02
CA HIS A 371 10.65 -20.03 0.03
C HIS A 371 9.12 -19.98 0.11
N PHE A 372 8.42 -20.21 -1.00
CA PHE A 372 6.96 -20.23 -1.07
C PHE A 372 6.38 -21.61 -0.69
N ARG A 373 7.11 -22.70 -0.98
CA ARG A 373 6.65 -24.08 -0.73
C ARG A 373 6.50 -24.40 0.76
N ASN A 374 7.28 -23.73 1.60
CA ASN A 374 7.13 -23.78 3.04
C ASN A 374 6.40 -22.51 3.49
N ASN A 375 5.06 -22.47 3.44
CA ASN A 375 4.24 -21.34 3.93
C ASN A 375 4.71 -20.83 5.31
N LYS A 376 5.33 -21.67 6.14
CA LYS A 376 5.98 -21.30 7.39
C LYS A 376 7.13 -20.31 7.21
N ASP A 377 8.04 -20.53 6.28
CA ASP A 377 9.24 -19.69 6.08
C ASP A 377 8.88 -18.27 5.64
N MET A 378 7.74 -18.10 4.96
CA MET A 378 7.27 -16.78 4.57
C MET A 378 6.79 -15.93 5.76
N TYR A 379 6.26 -16.55 6.82
CA TYR A 379 5.92 -15.87 8.08
C TYR A 379 7.08 -15.80 9.08
N TYR A 380 8.05 -16.73 9.01
CA TYR A 380 9.15 -16.86 9.97
C TYR A 380 10.45 -16.19 9.53
N ALA A 381 10.57 -15.71 8.30
CA ALA A 381 11.66 -14.82 7.88
C ALA A 381 11.47 -13.41 8.49
N GLY A 382 11.52 -13.35 9.83
CA GLY A 382 11.31 -12.20 10.72
C GLY A 382 12.28 -11.03 10.56
N GLY A 383 12.81 -10.79 9.36
CA GLY A 383 13.47 -9.56 8.96
C GLY A 383 13.05 -9.23 7.53
N ASN A 384 12.36 -8.10 7.32
CA ASN A 384 12.13 -7.44 6.03
C ASN A 384 11.63 -8.28 4.82
N SER A 385 11.29 -9.56 4.99
CA SER A 385 11.01 -10.50 3.90
C SER A 385 9.54 -10.51 3.46
N HIS A 386 8.67 -9.82 4.21
CA HIS A 386 7.28 -9.60 3.84
C HIS A 386 7.21 -8.42 2.88
N GLY A 387 7.79 -8.56 1.68
CA GLY A 387 7.77 -7.50 0.67
C GLY A 387 6.35 -6.96 0.43
N GLY A 388 6.27 -5.70 0.03
CA GLY A 388 5.02 -5.04 -0.36
C GLY A 388 4.51 -4.07 0.69
N THR A 389 3.55 -3.26 0.31
CA THR A 389 3.08 -2.15 1.13
C THR A 389 2.03 -2.65 2.13
N GLU A 390 2.26 -2.45 3.43
CA GLU A 390 1.42 -2.95 4.54
C GLU A 390 -0.08 -2.70 4.32
N SER A 391 -0.41 -1.49 3.87
CA SER A 391 -1.77 -1.04 3.54
C SER A 391 -2.24 -1.50 2.16
N TRP A 392 -1.67 -2.51 1.53
CA TRP A 392 -2.20 -3.11 0.30
C TRP A 392 -2.22 -4.63 0.36
N ARG A 393 -1.48 -5.19 1.33
CA ARG A 393 -1.39 -6.61 1.60
C ARG A 393 -2.77 -7.24 1.93
N PRO A 394 -3.06 -8.41 1.34
CA PRO A 394 -4.29 -9.14 1.63
C PRO A 394 -4.24 -9.79 3.04
N PRO A 395 -5.40 -10.11 3.65
CA PRO A 395 -5.49 -10.57 5.04
C PRO A 395 -4.60 -11.77 5.36
N GLU A 396 -4.55 -12.76 4.48
CA GLU A 396 -3.74 -13.97 4.62
C GLU A 396 -2.24 -13.69 4.62
N THR A 397 -1.77 -12.54 4.16
CA THR A 397 -0.33 -12.18 4.27
C THR A 397 -0.02 -11.37 5.52
N ARG A 398 -1.05 -10.78 6.15
CA ARG A 398 -0.91 -9.92 7.35
C ARG A 398 -1.19 -10.67 8.64
N PHE A 399 -2.16 -11.58 8.62
CA PHE A 399 -2.69 -12.23 9.80
C PHE A 399 -2.47 -13.75 9.72
N LYS A 400 -1.32 -14.19 10.24
CA LYS A 400 -0.98 -15.62 10.31
C LYS A 400 -2.04 -16.47 11.02
N SER A 401 -2.74 -15.88 11.98
CA SER A 401 -3.82 -16.53 12.74
C SER A 401 -4.97 -17.00 11.85
N LEU A 402 -5.14 -16.43 10.65
CA LEU A 402 -6.18 -16.85 9.72
C LEU A 402 -5.92 -18.24 9.11
N GLY A 403 -4.67 -18.70 9.10
CA GLY A 403 -4.32 -20.05 8.62
C GLY A 403 -4.59 -20.31 7.14
N TYR A 404 -4.85 -19.28 6.34
CA TYR A 404 -5.02 -19.41 4.89
C TYR A 404 -3.69 -19.51 4.17
N ASP A 405 -3.68 -20.31 3.10
CA ASP A 405 -2.54 -20.37 2.19
C ASP A 405 -2.40 -19.07 1.41
N ILE A 406 -1.16 -18.65 1.21
CA ILE A 406 -0.84 -17.46 0.43
C ILE A 406 -0.73 -17.89 -1.03
N THR A 407 -1.44 -17.20 -1.91
CA THR A 407 -1.60 -17.57 -3.32
C THR A 407 -1.69 -16.32 -4.20
N THR A 408 -1.75 -16.47 -5.52
CA THR A 408 -2.01 -15.34 -6.45
C THR A 408 -3.39 -14.69 -6.25
N ALA A 409 -4.29 -15.30 -5.46
CA ALA A 409 -5.53 -14.64 -5.03
C ALA A 409 -5.28 -13.40 -4.15
N GLY A 410 -4.07 -13.22 -3.63
CA GLY A 410 -3.65 -11.98 -2.99
C GLY A 410 -3.66 -10.77 -3.95
N ASP A 411 -3.25 -10.97 -5.21
CA ASP A 411 -3.29 -9.91 -6.23
C ASP A 411 -4.73 -9.52 -6.58
N ILE A 412 -5.64 -10.50 -6.59
CA ILE A 412 -7.09 -10.27 -6.81
C ILE A 412 -7.68 -9.39 -5.70
N HIS A 413 -7.30 -9.66 -4.44
CA HIS A 413 -7.69 -8.81 -3.33
C HIS A 413 -7.14 -7.39 -3.49
N ALA A 414 -5.86 -7.23 -3.85
CA ALA A 414 -5.26 -5.94 -4.08
C ALA A 414 -5.96 -5.17 -5.22
N SER A 415 -6.32 -5.82 -6.33
CA SER A 415 -7.13 -5.19 -7.40
C SER A 415 -8.51 -4.74 -6.91
N GLY A 416 -9.21 -5.57 -6.13
CA GLY A 416 -10.47 -5.15 -5.49
C GLY A 416 -10.31 -3.91 -4.61
N LEU A 417 -9.18 -3.83 -3.90
CA LEU A 417 -8.87 -2.73 -2.99
C LEU A 417 -8.51 -1.44 -3.76
N ILE A 418 -7.87 -1.54 -4.93
CA ILE A 418 -7.67 -0.42 -5.85
C ILE A 418 -9.02 0.16 -6.25
N ILE A 419 -9.90 -0.67 -6.80
CA ILE A 419 -11.20 -0.22 -7.28
C ILE A 419 -12.03 0.36 -6.12
N TRP A 420 -12.05 -0.29 -4.96
CA TRP A 420 -12.69 0.27 -3.76
C TRP A 420 -12.13 1.64 -3.40
N THR A 421 -10.80 1.83 -3.47
CA THR A 421 -10.16 3.12 -3.17
C THR A 421 -10.59 4.20 -4.16
N LEU A 422 -10.62 3.87 -5.45
CA LEU A 422 -11.07 4.77 -6.52
C LEU A 422 -12.56 5.13 -6.37
N MET A 423 -13.42 4.17 -6.02
CA MET A 423 -14.84 4.43 -5.74
C MET A 423 -15.06 5.43 -4.59
N HIS A 424 -14.08 5.57 -3.70
CA HIS A 424 -14.14 6.49 -2.56
C HIS A 424 -13.17 7.67 -2.69
N ALA A 425 -12.70 7.98 -3.91
CA ALA A 425 -11.70 9.03 -4.15
C ALA A 425 -12.08 10.38 -3.49
N SER A 426 -13.36 10.74 -3.51
CA SER A 426 -13.89 11.99 -2.94
C SER A 426 -14.08 12.00 -1.41
N LEU A 427 -13.84 10.90 -0.69
CA LEU A 427 -13.90 10.90 0.79
C LEU A 427 -12.69 11.60 1.44
N GLY A 428 -11.65 11.93 0.68
CA GLY A 428 -10.36 12.38 1.23
C GLY A 428 -9.56 11.24 1.87
N ARG A 429 -8.26 11.49 2.14
CA ARG A 429 -7.31 10.45 2.59
C ARG A 429 -7.66 9.90 3.97
N ALA A 430 -7.85 10.80 4.95
CA ALA A 430 -8.07 10.46 6.36
C ALA A 430 -9.34 9.60 6.54
N ARG A 431 -10.48 10.03 5.98
CA ARG A 431 -11.74 9.30 6.12
C ARG A 431 -11.70 7.93 5.45
N ARG A 432 -11.07 7.79 4.27
CA ARG A 432 -10.86 6.47 3.65
C ARG A 432 -10.03 5.56 4.54
N PHE A 433 -8.95 6.09 5.10
CA PHE A 433 -8.08 5.35 6.01
C PHE A 433 -8.84 4.88 7.26
N ASP A 434 -9.67 5.73 7.86
CA ASP A 434 -10.48 5.38 9.02
C ASP A 434 -11.50 4.28 8.73
N ILE A 435 -12.23 4.39 7.61
CA ILE A 435 -13.20 3.36 7.18
C ILE A 435 -12.48 2.03 7.01
N ARG A 436 -11.33 2.05 6.35
CA ARG A 436 -10.54 0.85 6.12
C ARG A 436 -10.01 0.26 7.41
N ARG A 437 -9.40 1.06 8.28
CA ARG A 437 -8.86 0.62 9.56
C ARG A 437 -9.96 0.01 10.44
N SER A 438 -11.15 0.60 10.41
CA SER A 438 -12.33 0.09 11.12
C SER A 438 -12.80 -1.26 10.55
N ALA A 439 -12.85 -1.39 9.22
CA ALA A 439 -13.14 -2.65 8.54
C ALA A 439 -12.14 -3.75 8.89
N GLU A 440 -10.85 -3.44 8.89
CA GLU A 440 -9.79 -4.42 9.18
C GLU A 440 -9.84 -4.92 10.63
N ARG A 441 -10.18 -4.05 11.59
CA ARG A 441 -10.43 -4.50 12.98
C ARG A 441 -11.64 -5.43 13.10
N SER A 442 -12.55 -5.38 12.14
CA SER A 442 -13.79 -6.15 12.15
C SER A 442 -13.64 -7.52 11.46
N TYR A 443 -12.46 -7.87 10.94
CA TYR A 443 -12.23 -9.17 10.29
C TYR A 443 -12.53 -10.36 11.22
N ASP A 444 -12.26 -10.21 12.51
CA ASP A 444 -12.52 -11.26 13.50
C ASP A 444 -14.02 -11.39 13.88
N LEU A 445 -14.86 -10.41 13.52
CA LEU A 445 -16.19 -10.25 14.12
C LEU A 445 -17.37 -10.46 13.17
N ASN A 446 -17.16 -10.56 11.85
CA ASN A 446 -18.26 -10.57 10.87
C ASN A 446 -18.42 -11.88 10.09
N SER A 447 -19.63 -12.44 10.16
CA SER A 447 -20.09 -13.65 9.47
C SER A 447 -20.04 -13.61 7.93
N GLU A 448 -19.77 -12.45 7.31
CA GLU A 448 -19.72 -12.29 5.84
C GLU A 448 -18.31 -12.34 5.24
N ASN A 449 -17.28 -12.37 6.08
CA ASN A 449 -15.88 -12.59 5.67
C ASN A 449 -15.39 -11.59 4.59
N THR A 450 -15.73 -10.29 4.69
CA THR A 450 -15.32 -9.23 3.74
C THR A 450 -14.85 -7.96 4.44
N LEU A 451 -13.97 -7.19 3.78
CA LEU A 451 -13.56 -5.84 4.18
C LEU A 451 -14.67 -4.80 4.27
N LEU A 452 -15.84 -5.02 3.68
CA LEU A 452 -16.88 -3.99 3.73
C LEU A 452 -17.59 -4.07 5.08
N PRO A 453 -17.52 -3.02 5.93
CA PRO A 453 -18.26 -3.03 7.18
C PRO A 453 -19.74 -3.26 6.88
N LYS A 454 -20.43 -4.08 7.69
CA LYS A 454 -21.89 -4.01 7.73
C LYS A 454 -22.23 -2.57 8.08
N VAL A 455 -22.80 -1.85 7.13
CA VAL A 455 -23.16 -0.43 7.22
C VAL A 455 -24.15 -0.30 8.37
N THR A 456 -23.67 -0.09 9.59
CA THR A 456 -24.54 -0.07 10.76
C THR A 456 -25.01 1.34 11.12
N ARG A 457 -24.29 2.42 10.74
CA ARG A 457 -24.78 3.81 10.93
C ARG A 457 -24.20 4.80 9.90
N GLY A 458 -25.06 5.34 9.03
CA GLY A 458 -24.79 6.48 8.12
C GLY A 458 -24.31 6.13 6.70
N PRO A 459 -24.39 7.06 5.73
CA PRO A 459 -23.91 6.84 4.36
C PRO A 459 -22.37 6.79 4.36
N VAL A 460 -21.83 5.60 4.63
CA VAL A 460 -20.40 5.29 4.45
C VAL A 460 -20.03 5.26 2.97
N TRP A 461 -21.03 4.99 2.12
CA TRP A 461 -20.92 4.96 0.68
C TRP A 461 -21.24 6.34 0.11
N ASN A 462 -20.25 7.03 -0.44
CA ASN A 462 -20.40 8.38 -0.98
C ASN A 462 -20.57 8.41 -2.51
N ALA A 463 -20.81 7.24 -3.13
CA ALA A 463 -20.82 7.15 -4.58
C ALA A 463 -21.95 6.30 -5.20
N SER A 464 -22.39 6.70 -6.39
CA SER A 464 -23.49 6.03 -7.10
C SER A 464 -22.92 5.12 -8.19
N TYR A 465 -22.31 4.01 -7.77
CA TYR A 465 -21.80 2.98 -8.68
C TYR A 465 -22.80 1.85 -8.89
N THR A 466 -22.73 1.19 -10.04
CA THR A 466 -23.62 0.08 -10.35
C THR A 466 -23.39 -1.10 -9.40
N LYS A 467 -24.46 -1.88 -9.20
CA LYS A 467 -24.42 -3.10 -8.38
C LYS A 467 -23.39 -4.13 -8.89
N PRO A 468 -23.23 -4.38 -10.21
CA PRO A 468 -22.18 -5.27 -10.72
C PRO A 468 -20.76 -4.89 -10.26
N LEU A 469 -20.41 -3.61 -10.26
CA LEU A 469 -19.09 -3.14 -9.81
C LEU A 469 -18.92 -3.39 -8.31
N TYR A 470 -19.92 -2.97 -7.53
CA TYR A 470 -19.94 -3.19 -6.08
C TYR A 470 -19.79 -4.68 -5.71
N ASP A 471 -20.58 -5.56 -6.34
CA ASP A 471 -20.56 -6.99 -6.06
C ASP A 471 -19.21 -7.62 -6.41
N LEU A 472 -18.60 -7.23 -7.54
CA LEU A 472 -17.29 -7.76 -7.94
C LEU A 472 -16.19 -7.31 -6.97
N VAL A 473 -16.18 -6.03 -6.58
CA VAL A 473 -15.26 -5.50 -5.55
C VAL A 473 -15.46 -6.25 -4.24
N LYS A 474 -16.71 -6.42 -3.77
CA LYS A 474 -17.02 -7.17 -2.56
C LYS A 474 -16.50 -8.62 -2.61
N ASN A 475 -16.57 -9.27 -3.77
CA ASN A 475 -16.07 -10.63 -3.95
C ASN A 475 -14.53 -10.69 -3.97
N CYS A 476 -13.85 -9.71 -4.56
CA CYS A 476 -12.39 -9.63 -4.53
C CYS A 476 -11.85 -9.41 -3.10
N LEU A 477 -12.59 -8.66 -2.29
CA LEU A 477 -12.24 -8.31 -0.90
C LEU A 477 -12.67 -9.35 0.15
N LYS A 478 -12.92 -10.60 -0.27
CA LYS A 478 -13.19 -11.71 0.65
C LYS A 478 -11.93 -12.07 1.45
N VAL A 479 -12.10 -12.30 2.74
CA VAL A 479 -11.01 -12.65 3.66
C VAL A 479 -10.40 -13.99 3.30
N ASN A 480 -11.23 -15.03 3.14
CA ASN A 480 -10.79 -16.33 2.65
C ASN A 480 -10.40 -16.23 1.15
N PRO A 481 -9.13 -16.46 0.78
CA PRO A 481 -8.68 -16.39 -0.61
C PRO A 481 -9.46 -17.28 -1.57
N SER A 482 -9.94 -18.45 -1.12
CA SER A 482 -10.69 -19.38 -1.98
C SER A 482 -12.11 -18.92 -2.33
N HIS A 483 -12.62 -17.89 -1.65
CA HIS A 483 -13.92 -17.30 -1.93
C HIS A 483 -13.83 -16.08 -2.87
N ARG A 484 -12.62 -15.67 -3.25
CA ARG A 484 -12.39 -14.63 -4.26
C ARG A 484 -12.65 -15.20 -5.66
N PRO A 485 -13.01 -14.38 -6.66
CA PRO A 485 -13.02 -14.86 -8.04
C PRO A 485 -11.63 -15.37 -8.42
N THR A 486 -11.56 -16.31 -9.38
CA THR A 486 -10.28 -16.68 -9.99
C THR A 486 -9.83 -15.54 -10.93
N PHE A 487 -8.56 -15.54 -11.35
CA PHE A 487 -8.09 -14.54 -12.32
C PHE A 487 -8.85 -14.63 -13.66
N LEU A 488 -9.27 -15.84 -14.06
CA LEU A 488 -10.11 -16.06 -15.25
C LEU A 488 -11.50 -15.45 -15.08
N GLU A 489 -12.14 -15.69 -13.93
CA GLU A 489 -13.47 -15.16 -13.63
C GLU A 489 -13.43 -13.64 -13.52
N LEU A 490 -12.41 -13.09 -12.86
CA LEU A 490 -12.22 -11.64 -12.75
C LEU A 490 -12.14 -11.01 -14.15
N ARG A 491 -11.23 -11.52 -15.00
CA ARG A 491 -11.05 -11.05 -16.37
C ARG A 491 -12.32 -11.15 -17.19
N LYS A 492 -13.02 -12.29 -17.12
CA LYS A 492 -14.28 -12.50 -17.84
C LYS A 492 -15.31 -11.44 -17.45
N ARG A 493 -15.57 -11.27 -16.15
CA ARG A 493 -16.57 -10.33 -15.65
C ARG A 493 -16.24 -8.87 -15.98
N THR A 494 -14.97 -8.46 -15.85
CA THR A 494 -14.56 -7.09 -16.22
C THR A 494 -14.70 -6.85 -17.71
N LYS A 495 -14.33 -7.83 -18.54
CA LYS A 495 -14.46 -7.72 -20.00
C LYS A 495 -15.92 -7.60 -20.44
N GLU A 496 -16.82 -8.43 -19.89
CA GLU A 496 -18.25 -8.40 -20.19
C GLU A 496 -18.89 -7.03 -19.86
N GLU A 497 -18.53 -6.43 -18.72
CA GLU A 497 -19.03 -5.10 -18.35
C GLU A 497 -18.43 -3.99 -19.22
N VAL A 498 -17.13 -4.07 -19.54
CA VAL A 498 -16.47 -3.13 -20.47
C VAL A 498 -17.12 -3.19 -21.86
N GLU A 499 -17.34 -4.38 -22.42
CA GLU A 499 -18.04 -4.56 -23.71
C GLU A 499 -19.51 -4.10 -23.67
N LYS A 500 -20.19 -4.30 -22.54
CA LYS A 500 -21.55 -3.79 -22.34
C LYS A 500 -21.57 -2.27 -22.32
N ILE A 501 -20.63 -1.62 -21.63
CA ILE A 501 -20.48 -0.16 -21.63
C ILE A 501 -20.22 0.36 -23.04
N GLN A 502 -19.33 -0.28 -23.79
CA GLN A 502 -19.07 0.07 -25.19
C GLN A 502 -20.31 -0.06 -26.09
N ARG A 503 -21.13 -1.10 -25.90
CA ARG A 503 -22.39 -1.24 -26.64
C ARG A 503 -23.39 -0.14 -26.32
N LEU A 504 -23.42 0.31 -25.07
CA LEU A 504 -24.35 1.36 -24.61
C LEU A 504 -23.89 2.77 -25.01
N MET A 505 -22.58 3.02 -25.00
CA MET A 505 -22.01 4.36 -25.18
C MET A 505 -21.38 4.58 -26.58
N GLY A 506 -21.17 3.51 -27.35
CA GLY A 506 -20.41 3.58 -28.60
C GLY A 506 -18.90 3.74 -28.35
N SER A 507 -18.19 4.30 -29.33
CA SER A 507 -16.77 4.63 -29.17
C SER A 507 -16.64 5.82 -28.22
N ILE A 508 -16.01 5.60 -27.07
CA ILE A 508 -15.77 6.65 -26.08
C ILE A 508 -14.51 7.40 -26.51
N LYS A 509 -14.71 8.50 -27.24
CA LYS A 509 -13.64 9.41 -27.69
C LYS A 509 -13.65 10.70 -26.88
N THR A 510 -12.49 11.32 -26.74
CA THR A 510 -12.29 12.54 -25.94
C THR A 510 -13.21 13.67 -26.39
N GLU A 511 -13.44 13.84 -27.70
CA GLU A 511 -14.29 14.90 -28.25
C GLU A 511 -15.78 14.76 -27.91
N ASN A 512 -16.25 13.53 -27.65
CA ASN A 512 -17.69 13.23 -27.52
C ASN A 512 -18.10 12.76 -26.12
N ILE A 513 -17.17 12.76 -25.16
CA ILE A 513 -17.46 12.31 -23.81
C ILE A 513 -18.13 13.42 -22.99
N GLY A 514 -19.27 13.09 -22.37
CA GLY A 514 -19.99 14.01 -21.48
C GLY A 514 -19.10 14.49 -20.33
N GLU A 515 -19.31 15.73 -19.88
CA GLU A 515 -18.46 16.38 -18.87
C GLU A 515 -18.33 15.55 -17.58
N HIS A 516 -19.45 15.01 -17.08
CA HIS A 516 -19.49 14.13 -15.90
C HIS A 516 -18.74 12.79 -16.05
N LEU A 517 -18.30 12.46 -17.27
CA LEU A 517 -17.52 11.26 -17.58
C LEU A 517 -16.05 11.58 -17.87
N ARG A 518 -15.64 12.84 -17.85
CA ARG A 518 -14.23 13.24 -18.04
C ARG A 518 -13.42 12.95 -16.78
N LEU A 519 -12.17 12.57 -16.98
CA LEU A 519 -11.21 12.40 -15.89
C LEU A 519 -10.47 13.70 -15.61
N LEU A 520 -10.18 13.92 -14.32
CA LEU A 520 -9.30 14.99 -13.87
C LEU A 520 -7.84 14.52 -13.91
N VAL A 521 -7.28 14.42 -15.12
CA VAL A 521 -5.91 13.94 -15.35
C VAL A 521 -4.96 15.14 -15.46
N LYS A 522 -3.74 15.01 -14.92
CA LYS A 522 -2.67 15.99 -15.15
C LYS A 522 -2.34 16.05 -16.64
N GLU A 523 -2.09 17.26 -17.15
CA GLU A 523 -1.64 17.45 -18.52
C GLU A 523 -0.27 16.80 -18.77
N GLU A 524 -0.10 16.30 -19.99
CA GLU A 524 1.14 15.68 -20.43
C GLU A 524 2.19 16.76 -20.72
N PHE A 525 3.27 16.78 -19.94
CA PHE A 525 4.33 17.80 -20.07
C PHE A 525 5.18 17.68 -21.35
N PHE A 526 5.30 16.48 -21.89
CA PHE A 526 6.15 16.19 -23.05
C PHE A 526 5.40 15.32 -24.07
N PRO A 527 4.38 15.83 -24.77
CA PRO A 527 3.67 15.05 -25.77
C PRO A 527 4.56 14.69 -26.97
N VAL A 528 4.45 13.47 -27.48
CA VAL A 528 5.11 13.09 -28.75
C VAL A 528 4.52 13.94 -29.88
N GLY A 529 5.39 14.45 -30.76
CA GLY A 529 5.05 15.38 -31.83
C GLY A 529 5.03 16.86 -31.42
N SER A 530 5.26 17.19 -30.15
CA SER A 530 5.43 18.58 -29.69
C SER A 530 6.89 19.01 -29.73
N SER A 531 7.14 20.32 -29.71
CA SER A 531 8.49 20.86 -29.59
C SER A 531 8.99 20.75 -28.15
N ALA A 532 10.18 20.19 -27.99
CA ALA A 532 10.84 20.11 -26.70
C ALA A 532 11.13 21.54 -26.17
N PRO A 533 11.01 21.78 -24.86
CA PRO A 533 11.37 23.07 -24.28
C PRO A 533 12.79 23.45 -24.68
N ALA A 534 12.99 24.71 -25.08
CA ALA A 534 14.31 25.22 -25.42
C ALA A 534 15.27 24.98 -24.25
N ASN A 535 16.50 24.54 -24.55
CA ASN A 535 17.52 24.40 -23.53
C ASN A 535 17.69 25.76 -22.84
N LYS A 536 17.24 25.88 -21.59
CA LYS A 536 17.68 26.99 -20.75
C LYS A 536 19.19 26.80 -20.64
N LYS A 537 19.96 27.57 -21.41
CA LYS A 537 21.43 27.53 -21.38
C LYS A 537 21.83 27.54 -19.92
N ARG A 538 22.50 26.48 -19.46
CA ARG A 538 23.11 26.41 -18.13
C ARG A 538 23.83 27.73 -17.90
N LYS A 539 23.37 28.56 -16.96
CA LYS A 539 24.26 29.55 -16.38
C LYS A 539 25.32 28.72 -15.68
N ARG A 540 26.50 28.61 -16.29
CA ARG A 540 27.69 28.11 -15.59
C ARG A 540 27.93 29.12 -14.48
N GLU A 541 27.54 28.77 -13.26
CA GLU A 541 27.99 29.45 -12.04
C GLU A 541 29.38 28.94 -11.66
#